data_AF-A0AAW0Q5Y8-F1
#
_entry.id   AF-A0AAW0Q5Y8-F1
#
_cell.length_a   1.000
_cell.length_b   1.000
_cell.length_c   1.000
_cell.angle_alpha   90.00
_cell.angle_beta   90.00
_cell.angle_gamma   90.00
#
_symmetry.space_group_name_H-M   'P 1'
#
loop_
_entity.id
_entity.type
_entity.pdbx_description
1 polymer ?
#
loop_
_entity_poly.entity_id
_entity_poly.type
_entity_poly.pdbx_seq_one_letter_code
_entity_poly.pdbx_strand_id
1 'polypeptide(L)' 'MPSQIAAPVPVTPQRKSIRLVTSDELFASLNATLASSDNKPATPVRTIKERDWDVPAPPPPSPVSFHTDHWRHSIRH' A
#
# COMPACT_ATOMS: atom_id res chain seq x y z
N MET A 1 -0.57 -26.97 -41.65
CA MET A 1 -1.40 -25.81 -41.27
C MET A 1 -0.48 -24.63 -41.05
N PRO A 2 -0.47 -23.57 -41.88
CA PRO A 2 0.38 -22.41 -41.64
C PRO A 2 -0.23 -21.54 -40.52
N SER A 3 0.57 -21.23 -39.51
CA SER A 3 0.19 -20.39 -38.36
C SER A 3 0.30 -18.91 -38.77
N GLN A 4 -0.81 -18.19 -38.71
CA GLN A 4 -0.86 -16.77 -39.06
C GLN A 4 -0.50 -15.93 -37.83
N ILE A 5 0.71 -15.36 -37.84
CA ILE A 5 1.18 -14.48 -36.76
C ILE A 5 0.60 -13.08 -37.03
N ALA A 6 -0.36 -12.65 -36.21
CA ALA A 6 -0.90 -11.30 -36.26
C ALA A 6 0.13 -10.30 -35.72
N ALA A 7 0.49 -9.30 -36.51
CA ALA A 7 1.38 -8.23 -36.06
C ALA A 7 0.59 -7.21 -35.20
N PRO A 8 1.16 -6.70 -34.09
CA PRO A 8 0.49 -5.72 -33.25
C PRO A 8 0.35 -4.38 -33.96
N VAL A 9 -0.85 -3.80 -33.93
CA VAL A 9 -1.13 -2.47 -34.48
C VAL A 9 -0.49 -1.41 -33.57
N PRO A 10 0.34 -0.48 -34.12
CA PRO A 10 0.92 0.59 -33.32
C PRO A 10 -0.18 1.54 -32.81
N VAL A 11 -0.35 1.61 -31.49
CA VAL A 11 -1.22 2.60 -30.85
C VAL A 11 -0.42 3.90 -30.74
N THR A 12 -0.68 4.87 -31.60
CA THR A 12 -0.07 6.20 -31.43
C THR A 12 -0.76 6.90 -30.25
N PRO A 13 -0.04 7.29 -29.19
CA PRO A 13 -0.64 8.18 -28.21
C PRO A 13 -0.87 9.51 -28.93
N GLN A 14 -2.14 9.88 -29.12
CA GLN A 14 -2.48 11.25 -29.52
C GLN A 14 -1.85 12.16 -28.46
N ARG A 15 -0.78 12.86 -28.84
CA ARG A 15 -0.14 13.86 -27.99
C ARG A 15 -1.20 14.91 -27.71
N LYS A 16 -1.84 14.79 -26.54
CA LYS A 16 -2.76 15.80 -26.02
C LYS A 16 -2.02 17.13 -26.08
N SER A 17 -2.58 18.06 -26.83
CA SER A 17 -2.08 19.43 -26.99
C SER A 17 -1.54 19.93 -25.65
N ILE A 18 -0.23 20.13 -25.57
CA ILE A 18 0.41 20.76 -24.42
C ILE A 18 -0.01 22.23 -24.50
N ARG A 19 -1.13 22.57 -23.88
CA ARG A 19 -1.54 23.97 -23.77
C ARG A 19 -0.61 24.65 -22.79
N LEU A 20 -0.12 25.82 -23.17
CA LEU A 20 0.58 26.73 -22.26
C LEU A 20 -0.42 27.16 -21.18
N VAL A 21 -0.28 26.57 -20.00
CA VAL A 21 -1.08 26.96 -18.84
C VAL A 21 -0.48 28.28 -18.33
N THR A 22 -1.30 29.33 -18.32
CA THR A 22 -0.90 30.62 -17.77
C THR A 22 -1.02 30.60 -16.24
N SER A 23 -0.32 31.51 -15.56
CA SER A 23 -0.44 31.68 -14.11
C SER A 23 -1.89 31.87 -13.67
N ASP A 24 -2.67 32.62 -14.44
CA ASP A 24 -4.07 32.90 -14.13
C ASP A 24 -4.93 31.64 -14.21
N GLU A 25 -4.68 30.76 -15.19
CA GLU A 25 -5.38 29.48 -15.32
C GLU A 25 -5.02 28.52 -14.18
N LEU A 26 -3.77 28.54 -13.71
CA LEU A 26 -3.36 27.79 -12.50
C LEU A 26 -4.08 28.31 -11.26
N PHE A 27 -4.11 29.62 -11.04
CA PHE A 27 -4.81 30.20 -9.90
C PHE A 27 -6.32 29.94 -9.95
N ALA A 28 -6.94 30.03 -11.12
CA ALA A 28 -8.36 29.73 -11.30
C ALA A 28 -8.67 28.25 -11.02
N SER A 29 -7.82 27.33 -11.48
CA SER A 29 -7.95 25.89 -11.22
C SER A 29 -7.81 25.54 -9.74
N LEU A 30 -6.83 26.13 -9.05
CA LEU A 30 -6.65 25.96 -7.61
C LEU A 30 -7.85 26.51 -6.83
N ASN A 31 -8.33 27.69 -7.19
CA ASN A 31 -9.46 28.31 -6.51
C ASN A 31 -10.75 27.50 -6.73
N ALA A 32 -10.98 26.99 -7.93
CA ALA A 32 -12.10 26.08 -8.23
C ALA A 32 -12.01 24.77 -7.41
N THR A 33 -10.80 24.25 -7.22
CA THR A 33 -10.57 23.03 -6.42
C THR A 33 -10.80 23.28 -4.92
N LEU A 34 -10.41 24.44 -4.41
CA LEU A 34 -10.62 24.82 -2.99
C LEU A 34 -12.07 25.23 -2.69
N ALA A 35 -12.75 25.87 -3.64
CA ALA A 35 -14.16 26.23 -3.54
C ALA A 35 -15.10 25.02 -3.68
N SER A 36 -14.60 23.91 -4.22
CA SER A 36 -15.34 22.65 -4.23
C SER A 36 -15.51 22.13 -2.81
N SER A 37 -16.73 22.30 -2.29
CA SER A 37 -17.23 21.75 -1.02
C SER A 37 -17.12 20.22 -0.93
N ASP A 38 -16.78 19.54 -2.03
CA ASP A 38 -16.58 18.09 -2.09
C ASP A 38 -15.16 17.65 -1.74
N ASN A 39 -14.38 18.49 -1.04
CA ASN A 39 -13.15 18.10 -0.34
C ASN A 39 -13.47 17.16 0.84
N LYS A 40 -14.08 16.00 0.54
CA LYS A 40 -13.99 14.86 1.43
C LYS A 40 -12.51 14.49 1.48
N PRO A 41 -11.87 14.55 2.66
CA PRO A 41 -10.50 14.09 2.76
C PRO A 41 -10.45 12.64 2.26
N ALA A 42 -9.48 12.35 1.38
CA ALA A 42 -9.29 11.02 0.80
C ALA A 42 -9.07 9.94 1.88
N THR A 43 -8.63 10.38 3.06
CA THR A 43 -8.59 9.59 4.28
C THR A 43 -9.81 9.94 5.14
N PRO A 44 -10.54 8.93 5.67
CA PRO A 44 -11.57 9.21 6.66
C PRO A 44 -10.93 9.95 7.83
N VAL A 45 -11.47 11.12 8.19
CA VAL A 45 -11.11 11.85 9.41
C VAL A 45 -11.60 11.01 10.60
N ARG A 46 -10.85 9.97 10.94
CA ARG A 46 -10.97 9.31 12.22
C ARG A 46 -10.01 10.03 13.13
N THR A 47 -10.55 10.85 14.04
CA THR A 47 -9.80 11.32 15.20
C THR A 47 -9.31 10.09 15.94
N ILE A 48 -7.99 9.94 16.02
CA ILE A 48 -7.44 8.82 16.74
C ILE A 48 -7.85 8.93 18.21
N LYS A 49 -8.43 7.87 18.75
CA LYS A 49 -8.82 7.75 20.16
C LYS A 49 -7.66 7.19 20.97
N GLU A 50 -7.64 7.49 22.26
CA GLU A 50 -6.56 7.11 23.19
C GLU A 50 -6.24 5.61 23.19
N ARG A 51 -7.22 4.76 22.87
CA ARG A 51 -7.08 3.29 22.87
C ARG A 51 -6.84 2.66 21.50
N ASP A 52 -6.71 3.45 20.44
CA ASP A 52 -6.45 2.90 19.10
C ASP A 52 -5.01 2.37 18.95
N TRP A 53 -4.16 2.66 19.94
CA TRP A 53 -2.75 2.25 20.01
C TRP A 53 -2.50 1.10 21.00
N ASP A 54 -3.53 0.66 21.73
CA ASP A 54 -3.40 -0.39 22.73
C ASP A 54 -3.20 -1.73 22.02
N VAL A 55 -1.95 -2.22 22.02
CA VAL A 55 -1.62 -3.57 21.58
C VAL A 55 -1.68 -4.50 22.80
N PRO A 56 -2.37 -5.66 22.74
CA PRO A 56 -2.35 -6.60 23.85
C PRO A 56 -0.92 -7.07 24.13
N ALA A 57 -0.65 -7.40 25.40
CA ALA A 57 0.62 -7.99 25.77
C ALA A 57 0.88 -9.24 24.91
N PRO A 58 2.13 -9.46 24.47
CA PRO A 58 2.47 -10.66 23.72
C PRO A 58 2.15 -11.91 24.56
N PRO A 59 1.80 -13.04 23.92
CA PRO A 59 1.57 -14.27 24.65
C PRO A 59 2.85 -14.71 25.40
N PRO A 60 2.71 -15.39 26.55
CA PRO A 60 3.86 -15.94 27.26
C PRO A 60 4.61 -16.95 26.39
N PRO A 61 5.92 -17.14 26.58
CA PRO A 61 6.68 -18.16 25.86
C PRO A 61 6.11 -19.55 26.19
N SER A 62 6.13 -20.44 25.19
CA SER A 62 5.74 -21.83 25.39
C SER A 62 6.64 -22.50 26.45
N PRO A 63 6.09 -23.37 27.32
CA PRO A 63 6.90 -24.12 28.28
C PRO A 63 7.98 -24.94 27.56
N VAL A 64 9.21 -24.90 28.06
CA VAL A 64 10.27 -25.81 27.64
C VAL A 64 10.04 -27.15 28.32
N SER A 65 9.69 -28.18 27.55
CA SER A 65 9.69 -29.55 28.06
C SER A 65 11.14 -30.02 28.20
N PHE A 66 11.61 -30.22 29.43
CA PHE A 66 12.83 -30.95 29.69
C PHE A 66 12.53 -32.44 29.47
N HIS A 67 12.64 -32.93 28.24
CA HIS A 67 12.49 -34.36 28.02
C HIS A 67 13.65 -35.07 28.75
N THR A 68 13.32 -36.06 29.56
CA THR A 68 14.29 -36.83 30.35
C THR A 68 15.23 -37.66 29.46
N ASP A 69 15.08 -37.61 28.14
CA ASP A 69 15.84 -38.42 27.20
C ASP A 69 17.06 -37.70 26.59
N HIS A 70 17.18 -36.37 26.74
CA HIS A 70 18.29 -35.63 26.12
C HIS A 70 19.65 -35.85 26.81
N TRP A 71 19.65 -36.20 28.10
CA TRP A 71 20.89 -36.38 28.87
C TRP A 71 21.49 -37.79 28.79
N ARG A 72 20.82 -38.74 28.11
CA ARG A 72 21.28 -40.14 28.01
C ARG A 72 22.20 -40.40 26.80
N HIS A 73 22.64 -39.36 26.08
CA HIS A 73 23.55 -39.51 24.93
C HIS A 73 25.03 -39.27 25.24
N SER A 74 25.42 -39.01 26.48
CA SER A 74 26.83 -39.11 26.86
C SER A 74 27.10 -40.43 27.60
N ILE A 75 28.10 -41.14 27.11
CA ILE A 75 28.83 -42.26 27.74
C ILE A 75 28.18 -43.63 27.57
N ARG A 76 28.52 -44.31 26.46
CA ARG A 76 28.91 -45.73 26.51
C ARG A 76 30.13 -46.00 25.61
N HIS A 77 31.21 -46.31 26.32
CA HIS A 77 32.35 -47.21 26.10
C HIS A 77 32.98 -47.36 24.70
#